data_AF-A0A3L7SJ80-F1
#
_entry.id   AF-A0A3L7SJ80-F1
#
_cell.length_a   1.000
_cell.length_b   1.000
_cell.length_c   1.000
_cell.angle_alpha   90.00
_cell.angle_beta   90.00
_cell.angle_gamma   90.00
#
_symmetry.space_group_name_H-M   'P 1'
#
loop_
_entity.id
_entity.type
_entity.pdbx_description
1 polymer ?
#
loop_
_entity_poly.entity_id
_entity_poly.type
_entity_poly.pdbx_seq_one_letter_code
_entity_poly.pdbx_strand_id
1 'polypeptide(L)'
;MLLGAVFEREIAFAPRARGLYVARAIYAAALLAIVATCWLVVTGTQAVATAGDTARFGATLMRILAPLQLTLAMLAAALTGAVAVSTEKDRRTLELLLVSRLTDRELVLGKLAASLVRVLLLLLAAVPMFAIAALFGGVTPPQLARMFAVTVAASLAAASIATTVAFWKETTFQSLAITLFALVAWVAVGETVTASQGATVAAMVSPARAVFAALRPSGGATLLPFLGTCTAIIVVANSVAVWRLRAWNVTSESRARGASTAEAAAIRTPSREVWDNPILWREIQTRAYGRMIIVVRIAWLLLFAVAVAGILGEAGRPRPDRLAVALAVVPMVLASLVAVTALAVTSVTTERDRGSLDLLLVSDLEPAEFVWGKLLGVLTVAREIVLLPLVLCGALVAAGITGLEGGLCLGLGMAVLLFFAAVLGFHVGLSYDSSRRAIAVALGTVTFLFVGVATAMRIMVAFGSSFELQLAPFLAVIVGGAIGLYAALSARNPSPAIGWASALLPALTFVAITSFLQGNSLQVLFVTVVAYGFATLALLVPAIGAFDLLTGRTTSGE
;
A
#
# COMPACT_ATOMS: atom_id res chain seq x y z
N MET A 1 -0.89 -33.93 11.86
CA MET A 1 -1.82 -33.14 11.02
C MET A 1 -1.02 -32.00 10.40
N LEU A 2 -0.90 -31.94 9.07
CA LEU A 2 0.08 -31.11 8.33
C LEU A 2 0.02 -29.58 8.58
N LEU A 3 -1.08 -29.06 9.14
CA LEU A 3 -1.30 -27.62 9.35
C LEU A 3 -1.24 -27.19 10.83
N GLY A 4 -1.07 -28.14 11.77
CA GLY A 4 -0.84 -27.89 13.20
C GLY A 4 -2.01 -27.26 13.98
N ALA A 5 -1.91 -27.28 15.31
CA ALA A 5 -2.93 -26.75 16.25
C ALA A 5 -3.17 -25.24 16.12
N VAL A 6 -2.20 -24.49 15.58
CA VAL A 6 -2.30 -23.04 15.35
C VAL A 6 -3.39 -22.73 14.32
N PHE A 7 -3.48 -23.51 13.26
CA PHE A 7 -4.47 -23.33 12.21
C PHE A 7 -5.89 -23.69 12.67
N GLU A 8 -6.02 -24.79 13.42
CA GLU A 8 -7.31 -25.24 13.99
C GLU A 8 -7.89 -24.17 14.92
N ARG A 9 -7.06 -23.59 15.78
CA ARG A 9 -7.45 -22.45 16.61
C ARG A 9 -7.94 -21.30 15.75
N GLU A 10 -7.17 -20.88 14.75
CA GLU A 10 -7.54 -19.69 13.97
C GLU A 10 -8.81 -19.90 13.14
N ILE A 11 -9.05 -21.09 12.58
CA ILE A 11 -10.33 -21.41 11.91
C ILE A 11 -11.51 -21.33 12.87
N ALA A 12 -11.35 -21.80 14.10
CA ALA A 12 -12.45 -21.79 15.07
C ALA A 12 -12.85 -20.36 15.50
N PHE A 13 -11.88 -19.44 15.57
CA PHE A 13 -12.11 -18.08 16.08
C PHE A 13 -12.28 -17.02 14.98
N ALA A 14 -11.59 -17.14 13.84
CA ALA A 14 -11.60 -16.11 12.79
C ALA A 14 -12.99 -15.80 12.21
N PRO A 15 -13.89 -16.78 11.94
CA PRO A 15 -15.24 -16.50 11.43
C PRO A 15 -16.12 -15.74 12.42
N ARG A 16 -15.83 -15.79 13.72
CA ARG A 16 -16.64 -15.18 14.79
C ARG A 16 -16.28 -13.71 15.05
N ALA A 17 -15.21 -13.20 14.45
CA ALA A 17 -14.80 -11.81 14.63
C ALA A 17 -15.74 -10.86 13.87
N ARG A 18 -16.43 -9.96 14.60
CA ARG A 18 -17.33 -8.94 14.02
C ARG A 18 -16.67 -8.15 12.88
N GLY A 19 -15.37 -7.85 13.02
CA GLY A 19 -14.62 -7.12 11.99
C GLY A 19 -14.52 -7.85 10.65
N LEU A 20 -14.47 -9.19 10.64
CA LEU A 20 -14.43 -9.95 9.38
C LEU A 20 -15.79 -9.97 8.68
N TYR A 21 -16.88 -10.03 9.46
CA TYR A 21 -18.24 -9.91 8.92
C TYR A 21 -18.44 -8.55 8.25
N VAL A 22 -18.08 -7.47 8.94
CA VAL A 22 -18.14 -6.10 8.42
C VAL A 22 -17.25 -5.94 7.18
N ALA A 23 -16.01 -6.44 7.21
CA ALA A 23 -15.10 -6.35 6.06
C ALA A 23 -15.66 -7.07 4.81
N ARG A 24 -16.29 -8.24 4.96
CA ARG A 24 -16.94 -8.95 3.85
C ARG A 24 -18.14 -8.19 3.32
N ALA A 25 -18.99 -7.67 4.21
CA ALA A 25 -20.16 -6.89 3.82
C ALA A 25 -19.75 -5.63 3.04
N ILE A 26 -18.76 -4.88 3.54
CA ILE A 26 -18.23 -3.70 2.84
C ILE A 26 -17.61 -4.08 1.50
N TYR A 27 -16.80 -5.13 1.45
CA TYR A 27 -16.15 -5.56 0.22
C TYR A 27 -17.15 -6.00 -0.86
N ALA A 28 -18.12 -6.85 -0.50
CA ALA A 28 -19.18 -7.28 -1.42
C ALA A 28 -20.09 -6.13 -1.82
N ALA A 29 -20.48 -5.25 -0.89
CA ALA A 29 -21.30 -4.08 -1.17
C ALA A 29 -20.56 -3.10 -2.10
N ALA A 30 -19.25 -2.90 -1.93
CA ALA A 30 -18.46 -2.05 -2.81
C ALA A 30 -18.38 -2.62 -4.23
N LEU A 31 -18.14 -3.93 -4.38
CA LEU A 31 -18.17 -4.59 -5.69
C LEU A 31 -19.55 -4.51 -6.35
N LEU A 32 -20.61 -4.79 -5.59
CA LEU A 32 -21.98 -4.71 -6.07
C LEU A 32 -22.33 -3.28 -6.48
N ALA A 33 -21.96 -2.29 -5.66
CA ALA A 33 -22.16 -0.89 -5.95
C ALA A 33 -21.49 -0.54 -7.28
N ILE A 34 -20.23 -0.95 -7.50
CA ILE A 34 -19.54 -0.74 -8.78
C ILE A 34 -20.29 -1.41 -9.94
N VAL A 35 -20.74 -2.66 -9.80
CA VAL A 35 -21.48 -3.37 -10.85
C VAL A 35 -22.80 -2.67 -11.20
N ALA A 36 -23.63 -2.39 -10.18
CA ALA A 36 -24.92 -1.73 -10.34
C ALA A 36 -24.75 -0.34 -10.95
N THR A 37 -23.74 0.37 -10.49
CA THR A 37 -23.32 1.67 -10.97
C THR A 37 -22.97 1.64 -12.46
N CYS A 38 -22.08 0.74 -12.88
CA CYS A 38 -21.70 0.57 -14.28
C CYS A 38 -22.91 0.23 -15.16
N TRP A 39 -23.84 -0.58 -14.65
CA TRP A 39 -25.06 -0.94 -15.39
C TRP A 39 -25.99 0.26 -15.60
N LEU A 40 -26.22 1.07 -14.55
CA LEU A 40 -27.03 2.29 -14.62
C LEU A 40 -26.46 3.29 -15.64
N VAL A 41 -25.13 3.37 -15.76
CA VAL A 41 -24.49 4.18 -16.82
C VAL A 41 -24.93 3.67 -18.19
N VAL A 42 -24.74 2.38 -18.46
CA VAL A 42 -24.96 1.85 -19.81
C VAL A 42 -26.41 1.94 -20.24
N THR A 43 -27.36 1.57 -19.37
CA THR A 43 -28.79 1.62 -19.71
C THR A 43 -29.31 3.05 -19.89
N GLY A 44 -28.69 4.02 -19.21
CA GLY A 44 -29.00 5.43 -19.43
C GLY A 44 -28.41 5.97 -20.74
N THR A 45 -27.17 5.58 -21.06
CA THR A 45 -26.36 6.22 -22.11
C THR A 45 -26.54 5.59 -23.50
N GLN A 46 -26.92 4.32 -23.57
CA GLN A 46 -27.03 3.56 -24.82
C GLN A 46 -28.29 2.71 -24.82
N ALA A 47 -28.97 2.66 -25.97
CA ALA A 47 -30.04 1.69 -26.18
C ALA A 47 -29.42 0.30 -26.26
N VAL A 48 -29.60 -0.51 -25.21
CA VAL A 48 -29.19 -1.91 -25.18
C VAL A 48 -30.14 -2.69 -26.09
N ALA A 49 -29.81 -2.72 -27.39
CA ALA A 49 -30.66 -3.31 -28.42
C ALA A 49 -30.27 -4.76 -28.74
N THR A 50 -29.01 -5.14 -28.51
CA THR A 50 -28.51 -6.47 -28.85
C THR A 50 -27.84 -7.17 -27.67
N ALA A 51 -27.87 -8.50 -27.66
CA ALA A 51 -27.11 -9.33 -26.72
C ALA A 51 -25.57 -9.13 -26.85
N GLY A 52 -25.10 -8.59 -27.98
CA GLY A 52 -23.70 -8.23 -28.18
C GLY A 52 -23.28 -7.03 -27.32
N ASP A 53 -24.18 -6.07 -27.10
CA ASP A 53 -23.91 -4.86 -26.32
C ASP A 53 -23.75 -5.20 -24.82
N THR A 54 -24.64 -6.06 -24.30
CA THR A 54 -24.52 -6.58 -22.92
C THR A 54 -23.25 -7.40 -22.74
N ALA A 55 -22.86 -8.21 -23.74
CA ALA A 55 -21.63 -8.99 -23.69
C ALA A 55 -20.37 -8.10 -23.68
N ARG A 56 -20.33 -7.03 -24.49
CA ARG A 56 -19.22 -6.06 -24.46
C ARG A 56 -19.14 -5.33 -23.11
N PHE A 57 -20.29 -5.01 -22.53
CA PHE A 57 -20.38 -4.44 -21.19
C PHE A 57 -19.77 -5.39 -20.13
N GLY A 58 -20.22 -6.64 -20.09
CA GLY A 58 -19.70 -7.64 -19.15
C GLY A 58 -18.19 -7.85 -19.28
N ALA A 59 -17.67 -7.92 -20.51
CA ALA A 59 -16.23 -8.03 -20.76
C ALA A 59 -15.45 -6.79 -20.28
N THR A 60 -15.99 -5.59 -20.45
CA THR A 60 -15.36 -4.33 -20.02
C THR A 60 -15.35 -4.22 -18.51
N LEU A 61 -16.46 -4.54 -17.87
CA LEU A 61 -16.60 -4.56 -16.42
C LEU A 61 -15.62 -5.56 -15.78
N MET A 62 -15.45 -6.75 -16.37
CA MET A 62 -14.46 -7.74 -15.91
C MET A 62 -13.01 -7.24 -16.03
N ARG A 63 -12.67 -6.49 -17.09
CA ARG A 63 -11.34 -5.88 -17.25
C ARG A 63 -11.03 -4.80 -16.21
N ILE A 64 -12.05 -4.23 -15.57
CA ILE A 64 -11.92 -3.25 -14.50
C ILE A 64 -11.88 -3.94 -13.13
N LEU A 65 -12.83 -4.84 -12.86
CA LEU A 65 -12.94 -5.48 -11.54
C LEU A 65 -11.81 -6.47 -11.25
N ALA A 66 -11.32 -7.20 -12.25
CA ALA A 66 -10.30 -8.23 -12.05
C ALA A 66 -8.96 -7.67 -11.50
N PRO A 67 -8.34 -6.63 -12.08
CA PRO A 67 -7.12 -6.04 -11.51
C PRO A 67 -7.37 -5.37 -10.15
N LEU A 68 -8.55 -4.75 -9.94
CA LEU A 68 -8.91 -4.18 -8.64
C LEU A 68 -8.93 -5.28 -7.55
N GLN A 69 -9.61 -6.40 -7.82
CA GLN A 69 -9.67 -7.55 -6.91
C GLN A 69 -8.26 -8.10 -6.63
N LEU A 70 -7.42 -8.23 -7.66
CA LEU A 70 -6.04 -8.70 -7.49
C LEU A 70 -5.25 -7.80 -6.55
N THR A 71 -5.25 -6.48 -6.79
CA THR A 71 -4.51 -5.52 -5.96
C THR A 71 -4.99 -5.56 -4.52
N LEU A 72 -6.31 -5.56 -4.28
CA LEU A 72 -6.88 -5.64 -2.94
C LEU A 72 -6.53 -6.96 -2.25
N ALA A 73 -6.58 -8.09 -2.96
CA ALA A 73 -6.27 -9.41 -2.41
C ALA A 73 -4.78 -9.56 -2.06
N MET A 74 -3.87 -9.10 -2.93
CA MET A 74 -2.43 -9.13 -2.66
C MET A 74 -2.06 -8.21 -1.49
N LEU A 75 -2.63 -7.02 -1.42
CA LEU A 75 -2.41 -6.09 -0.31
C LEU A 75 -2.95 -6.66 1.00
N ALA A 76 -4.17 -7.19 1.00
CA ALA A 76 -4.76 -7.84 2.17
C ALA A 76 -3.90 -9.02 2.66
N ALA A 77 -3.42 -9.87 1.74
CA ALA A 77 -2.54 -10.99 2.04
C ALA A 77 -1.18 -10.56 2.61
N ALA A 78 -0.59 -9.50 2.07
CA ALA A 78 0.64 -8.94 2.62
C ALA A 78 0.44 -8.40 4.04
N LEU A 79 -0.64 -7.64 4.26
CA LEU A 79 -0.99 -7.08 5.56
C LEU A 79 -1.27 -8.17 6.59
N THR A 80 -2.14 -9.13 6.29
CA THR A 80 -2.50 -10.19 7.25
C THR A 80 -1.34 -11.14 7.50
N GLY A 81 -0.54 -11.47 6.49
CA GLY A 81 0.64 -12.33 6.62
C GLY A 81 1.71 -11.71 7.52
N ALA A 82 2.04 -10.44 7.30
CA ALA A 82 3.00 -9.72 8.12
C ALA A 82 2.52 -9.60 9.58
N VAL A 83 1.26 -9.17 9.76
CA VAL A 83 0.67 -8.98 11.08
C VAL A 83 0.58 -10.29 11.87
N ALA A 84 0.24 -11.42 11.24
CA ALA A 84 0.04 -12.70 11.92
C ALA A 84 1.27 -13.20 12.70
N VAL A 85 2.47 -12.85 12.23
CA VAL A 85 3.74 -13.20 12.89
C VAL A 85 4.19 -12.08 13.82
N SER A 86 4.16 -10.83 13.34
CA SER A 86 4.62 -9.71 14.15
C SER A 86 3.80 -9.52 15.42
N THR A 87 2.49 -9.85 15.43
CA THR A 87 1.69 -9.80 16.66
C THR A 87 2.20 -10.72 17.76
N GLU A 88 2.75 -11.88 17.38
CA GLU A 88 3.30 -12.84 18.34
C GLU A 88 4.68 -12.38 18.84
N LYS A 89 5.43 -11.67 17.99
CA LYS A 89 6.69 -11.02 18.37
C LYS A 89 6.45 -9.88 19.34
N ASP A 90 5.51 -8.99 19.02
CA ASP A 90 5.15 -7.83 19.87
C ASP A 90 4.70 -8.30 21.27
N ARG A 91 4.03 -9.45 21.35
CA ARG A 91 3.55 -10.05 22.62
C ARG A 91 4.57 -10.97 23.32
N ARG A 92 5.77 -11.14 22.76
CA ARG A 92 6.78 -12.12 23.22
C ARG A 92 6.28 -13.57 23.31
N THR A 93 5.21 -13.90 22.58
CA THR A 93 4.64 -15.24 22.54
C THR A 93 5.31 -16.12 21.47
N LEU A 94 6.01 -15.53 20.50
CA LEU A 94 6.77 -16.29 19.51
C LEU A 94 7.86 -17.15 20.17
N GLU A 95 8.54 -16.63 21.20
CA GLU A 95 9.58 -17.36 21.94
C GLU A 95 9.02 -18.61 22.61
N LEU A 96 7.85 -18.48 23.26
CA LEU A 96 7.12 -19.60 23.86
C LEU A 96 6.75 -20.67 22.81
N LEU A 97 6.35 -20.25 21.61
CA LEU A 97 6.04 -21.16 20.51
C LEU A 97 7.30 -21.90 20.01
N LEU A 98 8.47 -21.26 20.02
CA LEU A 98 9.74 -21.87 19.57
C LEU A 98 10.32 -22.90 20.55
N VAL A 99 9.98 -22.79 21.84
CA VAL A 99 10.36 -23.75 22.90
C VAL A 99 9.33 -24.89 23.01
N SER A 100 8.12 -24.70 22.49
CA SER A 100 7.09 -25.73 22.46
C SER A 100 7.45 -26.91 21.53
N ARG A 101 6.69 -28.01 21.61
CA ARG A 101 6.88 -29.22 20.77
C ARG A 101 6.46 -29.04 19.30
N LEU A 102 6.24 -27.81 18.83
CA LEU A 102 5.89 -27.52 17.44
C LEU A 102 7.12 -27.58 16.55
N THR A 103 6.98 -28.23 15.40
CA THR A 103 8.03 -28.20 14.38
C THR A 103 8.06 -26.86 13.66
N ASP A 104 9.24 -26.46 13.15
CA ASP A 104 9.43 -25.19 12.44
C ASP A 104 8.51 -25.09 11.20
N ARG A 105 8.24 -26.23 10.54
CA ARG A 105 7.31 -26.33 9.41
C ARG A 105 5.86 -26.11 9.83
N GLU A 106 5.42 -26.73 10.91
CA GLU A 106 4.05 -26.55 11.44
C GLU A 106 3.81 -25.11 11.88
N LEU A 107 4.82 -24.45 12.47
CA LEU A 107 4.70 -23.05 12.85
C LEU A 107 4.57 -22.14 11.63
N VAL A 108 5.47 -22.26 10.65
CA VAL A 108 5.49 -21.38 9.46
C VAL A 108 4.23 -21.60 8.61
N LEU A 109 3.92 -22.86 8.27
CA LEU A 109 2.76 -23.19 7.43
C LEU A 109 1.44 -22.92 8.16
N GLY A 110 1.36 -23.21 9.46
CA GLY A 110 0.19 -22.91 10.28
C GLY A 110 -0.11 -21.41 10.34
N LYS A 111 0.93 -20.57 10.50
CA LYS A 111 0.79 -19.10 10.49
C LYS A 111 0.43 -18.56 9.10
N LEU A 112 1.03 -19.10 8.04
CA LEU A 112 0.66 -18.75 6.67
C LEU A 112 -0.81 -19.06 6.40
N ALA A 113 -1.23 -20.30 6.69
CA ALA A 113 -2.61 -20.74 6.48
C ALA A 113 -3.60 -19.88 7.28
N ALA A 114 -3.31 -19.63 8.56
CA ALA A 114 -4.10 -18.74 9.43
C ALA A 114 -4.27 -17.32 8.84
N SER A 115 -3.19 -16.73 8.31
CA SER A 115 -3.21 -15.39 7.72
C SER A 115 -4.06 -15.29 6.44
N LEU A 116 -4.17 -16.40 5.70
CA LEU A 116 -4.90 -16.48 4.43
C LEU A 116 -6.39 -16.72 4.59
N VAL A 117 -6.84 -17.27 5.72
CA VAL A 117 -8.27 -17.51 5.99
C VAL A 117 -9.09 -16.25 5.72
N ARG A 118 -8.63 -15.09 6.19
CA ARG A 118 -9.34 -13.80 5.99
C ARG A 118 -9.40 -13.40 4.51
N VAL A 119 -8.30 -13.57 3.77
CA VAL A 119 -8.18 -13.20 2.36
C VAL A 119 -9.04 -14.11 1.50
N LEU A 120 -8.98 -15.43 1.71
CA LEU A 120 -9.78 -16.42 0.99
C LEU A 120 -11.28 -16.20 1.22
N LEU A 121 -11.68 -15.82 2.44
CA LEU A 121 -13.08 -15.53 2.73
C LEU A 121 -13.56 -14.22 2.10
N LEU A 122 -12.70 -13.23 1.92
CA LEU A 122 -13.01 -12.04 1.10
C LEU A 122 -13.13 -12.38 -0.38
N LEU A 123 -12.22 -13.21 -0.91
CA LEU A 123 -12.30 -13.69 -2.30
C LEU A 123 -13.55 -14.53 -2.56
N LEU A 124 -13.94 -15.37 -1.61
CA LEU A 124 -15.18 -16.16 -1.69
C LEU A 124 -16.42 -15.26 -1.69
N ALA A 125 -16.41 -14.17 -0.91
CA ALA A 125 -17.46 -13.16 -0.94
C ALA A 125 -17.52 -12.39 -2.28
N ALA A 126 -16.41 -12.35 -3.03
CA ALA A 126 -16.36 -11.76 -4.37
C ALA A 126 -17.00 -12.65 -5.45
N VAL A 127 -16.94 -13.98 -5.29
CA VAL A 127 -17.46 -14.95 -6.27
C VAL A 127 -18.89 -14.64 -6.74
N PRO A 128 -19.89 -14.44 -5.86
CA PRO A 128 -21.25 -14.14 -6.30
C PRO A 128 -21.33 -12.81 -7.07
N MET A 129 -20.53 -11.81 -6.69
CA MET A 129 -20.54 -10.50 -7.36
C MET A 129 -19.97 -10.60 -8.79
N PHE A 130 -18.89 -11.35 -8.95
CA PHE A 130 -18.33 -11.62 -10.29
C PHE A 130 -19.22 -12.56 -11.11
N ALA A 131 -19.94 -13.50 -10.48
CA ALA A 131 -20.90 -14.35 -11.16
C ALA A 131 -22.07 -13.53 -11.73
N ILE A 132 -22.64 -12.61 -10.93
CA ILE A 132 -23.65 -11.64 -11.40
C ILE A 132 -23.12 -10.86 -12.60
N ALA A 133 -21.89 -10.38 -12.50
CA ALA A 133 -21.28 -9.61 -13.57
C ALA A 133 -20.98 -10.44 -14.84
N ALA A 134 -20.77 -11.75 -14.71
CA ALA A 134 -20.63 -12.67 -15.84
C ALA A 134 -21.97 -12.98 -16.53
N LEU A 135 -23.12 -12.79 -15.85
CA LEU A 135 -24.46 -12.97 -16.46
C LEU A 135 -24.73 -11.98 -17.60
N PHE A 136 -24.08 -10.82 -17.61
CA PHE A 136 -24.17 -9.87 -18.73
C PHE A 136 -23.55 -10.42 -20.03
N GLY A 137 -22.76 -11.50 -19.96
CA GLY A 137 -22.08 -12.12 -21.08
C GLY A 137 -20.66 -11.60 -21.31
N GLY A 138 -20.04 -12.03 -22.41
CA GLY A 138 -18.70 -11.58 -22.83
C GLY A 138 -17.52 -12.21 -22.10
N VAL A 139 -17.77 -12.96 -21.02
CA VAL A 139 -16.76 -13.75 -20.30
C VAL A 139 -17.26 -15.17 -20.08
N THR A 140 -16.41 -16.15 -20.39
CA THR A 140 -16.73 -17.57 -20.23
C THR A 140 -16.41 -18.06 -18.81
N PRO A 141 -17.12 -19.07 -18.27
CA PRO A 141 -16.82 -19.62 -16.95
C PRO A 141 -15.35 -20.04 -16.74
N PRO A 142 -14.65 -20.62 -17.75
CA PRO A 142 -13.22 -20.89 -17.63
C PRO A 142 -12.35 -19.63 -17.51
N GLN A 143 -12.71 -18.49 -18.10
CA GLN A 143 -11.99 -17.23 -17.90
C GLN A 143 -12.14 -16.73 -16.47
N LEU A 144 -13.34 -16.84 -15.91
CA LEU A 144 -13.61 -16.45 -14.54
C LEU A 144 -12.84 -17.32 -13.54
N ALA A 145 -12.86 -18.64 -13.74
CA ALA A 145 -12.08 -19.59 -12.93
C ALA A 145 -10.57 -19.31 -12.99
N ARG A 146 -10.02 -19.04 -14.18
CA ARG A 146 -8.61 -18.66 -14.36
C ARG A 146 -8.26 -17.37 -13.61
N MET A 147 -9.11 -16.35 -13.68
CA MET A 147 -8.88 -15.07 -13.00
C MET A 147 -8.87 -15.25 -11.47
N PHE A 148 -9.79 -16.02 -10.91
CA PHE A 148 -9.77 -16.36 -9.48
C PHE A 148 -8.55 -17.20 -9.11
N ALA A 149 -8.16 -18.18 -9.93
CA ALA A 149 -6.96 -18.99 -9.69
C ALA A 149 -5.69 -18.13 -9.67
N VAL A 150 -5.53 -17.21 -10.63
CA VAL A 150 -4.43 -16.23 -10.65
C VAL A 150 -4.44 -15.37 -9.38
N THR A 151 -5.61 -14.87 -8.98
CA THR A 151 -5.75 -14.02 -7.78
C THR A 151 -5.37 -14.78 -6.50
N VAL A 152 -5.88 -16.00 -6.33
CA VAL A 152 -5.58 -16.85 -5.17
C VAL A 152 -4.08 -17.17 -5.13
N ALA A 153 -3.50 -17.60 -6.25
CA ALA A 153 -2.08 -17.93 -6.31
C ALA A 153 -1.18 -16.71 -6.00
N ALA A 154 -1.50 -15.54 -6.57
CA ALA A 154 -0.77 -14.31 -6.29
C ALA A 154 -0.91 -13.88 -4.82
N SER A 155 -2.09 -14.00 -4.23
CA SER A 155 -2.32 -13.69 -2.82
C SER A 155 -1.59 -14.65 -1.87
N LEU A 156 -1.51 -15.94 -2.21
CA LEU A 156 -0.77 -16.95 -1.45
C LEU A 156 0.74 -16.70 -1.52
N ALA A 157 1.27 -16.34 -2.69
CA ALA A 157 2.66 -15.95 -2.85
C ALA A 157 2.97 -14.66 -2.07
N ALA A 158 2.08 -13.66 -2.13
CA ALA A 158 2.21 -12.42 -1.35
C ALA A 158 2.22 -12.67 0.17
N ALA A 159 1.31 -13.51 0.68
CA ALA A 159 1.28 -13.89 2.08
C ALA A 159 2.54 -14.67 2.49
N SER A 160 3.05 -15.55 1.62
CA SER A 160 4.29 -16.31 1.88
C SER A 160 5.50 -15.39 1.99
N ILE A 161 5.63 -14.39 1.11
CA ILE A 161 6.67 -13.36 1.24
C ILE A 161 6.48 -12.62 2.57
N ALA A 162 5.25 -12.21 2.88
CA ALA A 162 4.95 -11.44 4.08
C ALA A 162 5.30 -12.16 5.39
N THR A 163 4.90 -13.43 5.53
CA THR A 163 5.19 -14.23 6.71
C THR A 163 6.69 -14.51 6.84
N THR A 164 7.39 -14.83 5.74
CA THR A 164 8.84 -15.04 5.75
C THR A 164 9.59 -13.79 6.20
N VAL A 165 9.24 -12.63 5.65
CA VAL A 165 9.85 -11.35 6.04
C VAL A 165 9.50 -11.02 7.50
N ALA A 166 8.28 -11.32 7.96
CA ALA A 166 7.89 -11.10 9.36
C ALA A 166 8.64 -12.01 10.34
N PHE A 167 8.97 -13.25 9.96
CA PHE A 167 9.87 -14.10 10.76
C PHE A 167 11.29 -13.57 10.79
N TRP A 168 11.75 -12.93 9.71
CA TRP A 168 13.09 -12.35 9.62
C TRP A 168 13.24 -11.02 10.38
N LYS A 169 12.21 -10.15 10.36
CA LYS A 169 12.27 -8.82 10.97
C LYS A 169 11.64 -8.76 12.34
N GLU A 170 12.19 -7.91 13.19
CA GLU A 170 11.72 -7.73 14.58
C GLU A 170 10.48 -6.86 14.67
N THR A 171 10.35 -5.87 13.77
CA THR A 171 9.24 -4.91 13.79
C THR A 171 8.23 -5.16 12.68
N THR A 172 6.94 -4.99 13.00
CA THR A 172 5.79 -5.06 12.07
C THR A 172 6.00 -4.15 10.85
N PHE A 173 6.51 -2.95 11.08
CA PHE A 173 6.77 -1.98 10.02
C PHE A 173 7.78 -2.48 8.99
N GLN A 174 8.96 -2.93 9.44
CA GLN A 174 10.01 -3.40 8.52
C GLN A 174 9.51 -4.59 7.70
N SER A 175 8.74 -5.47 8.33
CA SER A 175 8.06 -6.58 7.67
C SER A 175 7.15 -6.10 6.54
N LEU A 176 6.25 -5.16 6.84
CA LEU A 176 5.29 -4.63 5.88
C LEU A 176 5.95 -3.88 4.73
N ALA A 177 6.90 -3.00 5.03
CA ALA A 177 7.61 -2.21 4.02
C ALA A 177 8.35 -3.11 3.02
N ILE A 178 9.16 -4.05 3.51
CA ILE A 178 9.92 -4.97 2.65
C ILE A 178 8.99 -5.84 1.81
N THR A 179 7.89 -6.33 2.41
CA THR A 179 6.89 -7.13 1.69
C THR A 179 6.28 -6.33 0.54
N LEU A 180 5.85 -5.10 0.81
CA LEU A 180 5.25 -4.28 -0.23
C LEU A 180 6.23 -3.95 -1.35
N PHE A 181 7.49 -3.62 -1.03
CA PHE A 181 8.50 -3.42 -2.07
C PHE A 181 8.72 -4.68 -2.89
N ALA A 182 8.72 -5.86 -2.28
CA ALA A 182 8.81 -7.12 -3.00
C ALA A 182 7.62 -7.32 -3.95
N LEU A 183 6.39 -6.95 -3.54
CA LEU A 183 5.22 -7.01 -4.42
C LEU A 183 5.29 -6.02 -5.58
N VAL A 184 5.71 -4.78 -5.32
CA VAL A 184 5.89 -3.77 -6.37
C VAL A 184 7.00 -4.19 -7.33
N ALA A 185 8.11 -4.73 -6.82
CA ALA A 185 9.19 -5.27 -7.63
C ALA A 185 8.73 -6.45 -8.49
N TRP A 186 7.88 -7.33 -7.95
CA TRP A 186 7.31 -8.43 -8.72
C TRP A 186 6.45 -7.93 -9.90
N VAL A 187 5.64 -6.88 -9.69
CA VAL A 187 4.89 -6.24 -10.78
C VAL A 187 5.83 -5.55 -11.78
N ALA A 188 6.84 -4.82 -11.31
CA ALA A 188 7.81 -4.11 -12.14
C ALA A 188 8.63 -5.06 -13.03
N VAL A 189 9.04 -6.23 -12.51
CA VAL A 189 9.67 -7.29 -13.30
C VAL A 189 8.76 -7.76 -14.45
N GLY A 190 7.44 -7.76 -14.24
CA GLY A 190 6.48 -8.00 -15.30
C GLY A 190 6.55 -7.02 -16.45
N GLU A 191 6.67 -5.74 -16.11
CA GLU A 191 6.72 -4.66 -17.10
C GLU A 191 8.03 -4.70 -17.87
N THR A 192 9.16 -5.00 -17.21
CA THR A 192 10.45 -5.18 -17.90
C THR A 192 10.47 -6.41 -18.82
N VAL A 193 9.87 -7.52 -18.39
CA VAL A 193 9.69 -8.71 -19.25
C VAL A 193 8.75 -8.39 -20.41
N THR A 194 7.72 -7.56 -20.21
CA THR A 194 6.83 -7.13 -21.29
C THR A 194 7.60 -6.37 -22.36
N ALA A 195 8.48 -5.44 -21.96
CA ALA A 195 9.27 -4.64 -22.88
C ALA A 195 10.31 -5.45 -23.67
N SER A 196 10.86 -6.51 -23.07
CA SER A 196 11.94 -7.30 -23.67
C SER A 196 11.47 -8.55 -24.43
N GLN A 197 10.48 -9.27 -23.90
CA GLN A 197 10.04 -10.59 -24.39
C GLN A 197 8.55 -10.63 -24.76
N GLY A 198 7.82 -9.53 -24.56
CA GLY A 198 6.42 -9.40 -24.91
C GLY A 198 5.44 -9.78 -23.80
N ALA A 199 4.18 -9.39 -24.00
CA ALA A 199 3.13 -9.47 -22.96
C ALA A 199 2.71 -10.90 -22.58
N THR A 200 2.90 -11.88 -23.48
CA THR A 200 2.55 -13.28 -23.22
C THR A 200 3.49 -13.92 -22.20
N VAL A 201 4.80 -13.71 -22.36
CA VAL A 201 5.82 -14.17 -21.42
C VAL A 201 5.70 -13.42 -20.10
N ALA A 202 5.44 -12.11 -20.14
CA ALA A 202 5.21 -11.33 -18.94
C ALA A 202 4.00 -11.80 -18.13
N ALA A 203 2.93 -12.26 -18.80
CA ALA A 203 1.76 -12.86 -18.13
C ALA A 203 2.06 -14.20 -17.43
N MET A 204 3.20 -14.84 -17.75
CA MET A 204 3.66 -16.04 -17.05
C MET A 204 4.38 -15.71 -15.74
N VAL A 205 4.84 -14.47 -15.54
CA VAL A 205 5.64 -14.08 -14.37
C VAL A 205 4.90 -13.07 -13.50
N SER A 206 4.23 -12.09 -14.09
CA SER A 206 3.65 -10.96 -13.38
C SER A 206 2.18 -11.14 -13.09
N PRO A 207 1.74 -10.93 -11.83
CA PRO A 207 0.34 -11.06 -11.47
C PRO A 207 -0.55 -10.06 -12.22
N ALA A 208 -0.07 -8.82 -12.41
CA ALA A 208 -0.81 -7.78 -13.12
C ALA A 208 -1.12 -8.20 -14.56
N ARG A 209 -0.13 -8.75 -15.28
CA ARG A 209 -0.30 -9.22 -16.66
C ARG A 209 -1.05 -10.56 -16.73
N ALA A 210 -0.85 -11.44 -15.77
CA ALA A 210 -1.55 -12.72 -15.67
C ALA A 210 -3.07 -12.54 -15.55
N VAL A 211 -3.54 -11.57 -14.77
CA VAL A 211 -4.98 -11.28 -14.64
C VAL A 211 -5.60 -10.83 -15.96
N PHE A 212 -4.95 -9.92 -16.68
CA PHE A 212 -5.42 -9.51 -18.00
C PHE A 212 -5.37 -10.66 -19.02
N ALA A 213 -4.36 -11.53 -18.94
CA ALA A 213 -4.27 -12.72 -19.78
C ALA A 213 -5.39 -13.73 -19.46
N ALA A 214 -5.74 -13.93 -18.18
CA ALA A 214 -6.81 -14.84 -17.76
C ALA A 214 -8.18 -14.48 -18.36
N LEU A 215 -8.43 -13.18 -18.59
CA LEU A 215 -9.64 -12.68 -19.25
C LEU A 215 -9.63 -12.86 -20.77
N ARG A 216 -8.51 -13.22 -21.39
CA ARG A 216 -8.44 -13.48 -22.84
C ARG A 216 -8.91 -14.91 -23.16
N PRO A 217 -9.64 -15.13 -24.26
CA PRO A 217 -10.07 -16.48 -24.67
C PRO A 217 -8.90 -17.45 -24.78
N SER A 218 -7.81 -17.04 -25.44
CA SER A 218 -6.58 -17.82 -25.63
C SER A 218 -5.61 -17.81 -24.44
N GLY A 219 -5.94 -17.10 -23.34
CA GLY A 219 -5.05 -16.96 -22.18
C GLY A 219 -4.97 -18.19 -21.27
N GLY A 220 -5.42 -19.37 -21.72
CA GLY A 220 -5.32 -20.60 -20.94
C GLY A 220 -3.88 -21.06 -20.78
N ALA A 221 -3.07 -20.90 -21.84
CA ALA A 221 -1.68 -21.35 -21.87
C ALA A 221 -0.77 -20.63 -20.87
N THR A 222 -1.10 -19.40 -20.46
CA THR A 222 -0.30 -18.62 -19.50
C THR A 222 -0.60 -18.97 -18.05
N LEU A 223 -1.69 -19.70 -17.76
CA LEU A 223 -2.10 -20.00 -16.39
C LEU A 223 -1.10 -20.93 -15.68
N LEU A 224 -0.83 -22.10 -16.25
CA LEU A 224 0.08 -23.08 -15.67
C LEU A 224 1.49 -22.53 -15.39
N PRO A 225 2.16 -21.83 -16.32
CA PRO A 225 3.47 -21.26 -16.02
C PRO A 225 3.39 -20.17 -14.95
N PHE A 226 2.33 -19.35 -14.93
CA PHE A 226 2.11 -18.40 -13.84
C PHE A 226 1.93 -19.08 -12.49
N LEU A 227 1.12 -20.14 -12.40
CA LEU A 227 1.00 -20.94 -11.18
C LEU A 227 2.34 -21.56 -10.78
N GLY A 228 3.16 -21.97 -11.75
CA GLY A 228 4.54 -22.41 -11.54
C GLY A 228 5.41 -21.34 -10.88
N THR A 229 5.37 -20.10 -11.38
CA THR A 229 6.12 -18.98 -10.76
C THR A 229 5.65 -18.66 -9.34
N CYS A 230 4.34 -18.62 -9.10
CA CYS A 230 3.78 -18.46 -7.75
C CYS A 230 4.23 -19.60 -6.83
N THR A 231 4.17 -20.84 -7.30
CA THR A 231 4.60 -22.02 -6.54
C THR A 231 6.08 -21.95 -6.21
N ALA A 232 6.93 -21.53 -7.15
CA ALA A 232 8.36 -21.32 -6.90
C ALA A 232 8.59 -20.27 -5.82
N ILE A 233 7.90 -19.12 -5.87
CA ILE A 233 7.97 -18.07 -4.84
C ILE A 233 7.54 -18.63 -3.47
N ILE A 234 6.41 -19.36 -3.42
CA ILE A 234 5.88 -19.96 -2.20
C ILE A 234 6.89 -20.95 -1.61
N VAL A 235 7.41 -21.87 -2.42
CA VAL A 235 8.35 -22.90 -1.96
C VAL A 235 9.64 -22.26 -1.47
N VAL A 236 10.21 -21.32 -2.20
CA VAL A 236 11.45 -20.63 -1.81
C VAL A 236 11.22 -19.82 -0.52
N ALA A 237 10.19 -18.99 -0.45
CA ALA A 237 9.91 -18.15 0.71
C ALA A 237 9.68 -18.99 1.98
N ASN A 238 8.86 -20.04 1.89
CA ASN A 238 8.57 -20.90 3.04
C ASN A 238 9.77 -21.78 3.43
N SER A 239 10.54 -22.28 2.46
CA SER A 239 11.75 -23.07 2.76
C SER A 239 12.81 -22.23 3.48
N VAL A 240 13.02 -21.00 3.03
CA VAL A 240 13.92 -20.04 3.69
C VAL A 240 13.41 -19.72 5.10
N ALA A 241 12.10 -19.47 5.26
CA ALA A 241 11.50 -19.21 6.57
C ALA A 241 11.72 -20.38 7.54
N VAL A 242 11.45 -21.61 7.11
CA VAL A 242 11.64 -22.81 7.94
C VAL A 242 13.12 -23.02 8.27
N TRP A 243 14.02 -22.91 7.30
CA TRP A 243 15.45 -23.15 7.50
C TRP A 243 16.09 -22.12 8.45
N ARG A 244 15.67 -20.85 8.36
CA ARG A 244 16.25 -19.76 9.16
C ARG A 244 15.44 -19.37 10.40
N LEU A 245 14.29 -20.00 10.66
CA LEU A 245 13.35 -19.62 11.73
C LEU A 245 14.05 -19.45 13.08
N ARG A 246 14.74 -20.49 13.55
CA ARG A 246 15.44 -20.47 14.86
C ARG A 246 16.65 -19.54 14.84
N ALA A 247 17.41 -19.54 13.74
CA ALA A 247 18.57 -18.67 13.60
C ALA A 247 18.19 -17.18 13.71
N TRP A 248 17.07 -16.76 13.10
CA TRP A 248 16.61 -15.37 13.15
C TRP A 248 16.04 -14.96 14.51
N ASN A 249 15.37 -15.87 15.22
CA ASN A 249 14.60 -15.50 16.41
C ASN A 249 15.27 -15.87 17.76
N VAL A 250 16.23 -16.81 17.78
CA VAL A 250 16.93 -17.21 19.03
C VAL A 250 18.23 -16.41 19.25
N THR A 251 18.91 -16.00 18.18
CA THR A 251 20.18 -15.26 18.26
C THR A 251 20.01 -13.76 18.55
N SER A 252 18.84 -13.19 18.28
CA SER A 252 18.51 -11.80 18.62
C SER A 252 18.37 -11.61 20.14
N GLU A 253 17.73 -12.55 20.84
CA GLU A 253 17.48 -12.48 22.28
C GLU A 253 18.77 -12.61 23.09
N SER A 254 19.68 -13.50 22.67
CA SER A 254 21.01 -13.65 23.27
C SER A 254 21.88 -12.39 23.10
N ARG A 255 21.76 -11.70 21.95
CA ARG A 255 22.39 -10.38 21.75
C ARG A 255 21.72 -9.28 22.58
N ALA A 256 20.40 -9.26 22.70
CA ALA A 256 19.68 -8.27 23.50
C ALA A 256 20.02 -8.40 25.00
N ARG A 257 20.05 -9.63 25.52
CA ARG A 257 20.51 -9.90 26.89
C ARG A 257 21.98 -9.50 27.08
N GLY A 258 22.87 -9.88 26.15
CA GLY A 258 24.28 -9.49 26.19
C GLY A 258 24.54 -7.98 26.07
N ALA A 259 23.70 -7.26 25.33
CA ALA A 259 23.76 -5.81 25.24
C ALA A 259 23.33 -5.15 26.56
N SER A 260 22.27 -5.64 27.22
CA SER A 260 21.83 -5.10 28.52
C SER A 260 22.88 -5.26 29.62
N THR A 261 23.64 -6.36 29.62
CA THR A 261 24.78 -6.56 30.55
C THR A 261 26.00 -5.71 30.20
N ALA A 262 26.22 -5.41 28.93
CA ALA A 262 27.28 -4.49 28.49
C ALA A 262 26.91 -3.01 28.73
N GLU A 263 25.63 -2.65 28.65
CA GLU A 263 25.10 -1.29 28.88
C GLU A 263 25.06 -0.93 30.38
N ALA A 264 24.96 -1.94 31.26
CA ALA A 264 25.16 -1.78 32.70
C ALA A 264 26.61 -1.40 33.08
N ALA A 265 27.60 -1.62 32.19
CA ALA A 265 28.93 -1.05 32.31
C ALA A 265 28.91 0.37 31.75
N ALA A 266 28.47 1.32 32.58
CA ALA A 266 28.29 2.73 32.22
C ALA A 266 29.60 3.37 31.71
N ILE A 267 29.81 3.35 30.39
CA ILE A 267 30.78 4.23 29.74
C ILE A 267 30.17 5.63 29.78
N ARG A 268 30.70 6.50 30.65
CA ARG A 268 30.41 7.94 30.64
C ARG A 268 30.77 8.48 29.27
N THR A 269 29.77 8.56 28.40
CA THR A 269 29.91 9.19 27.09
C THR A 269 29.90 10.71 27.33
N PRO A 270 30.78 11.47 26.66
CA PRO A 270 30.79 12.92 26.78
C PRO A 270 29.42 13.48 26.39
N SER A 271 28.96 14.50 27.11
CA SER A 271 27.71 15.20 26.81
C SER A 271 27.76 15.70 25.37
N ARG A 272 26.89 15.15 24.51
CA ARG A 272 26.80 15.60 23.12
C ARG A 272 26.03 16.91 23.09
N GLU A 273 26.51 17.86 22.30
CA GLU A 273 25.73 19.06 21.99
C GLU A 273 24.49 18.65 21.19
N VAL A 274 23.33 18.99 21.75
CA VAL A 274 22.02 18.75 21.16
C VAL A 274 21.65 19.99 20.34
N TRP A 275 21.10 19.81 19.14
CA TRP A 275 20.65 20.93 18.31
C TRP A 275 19.43 21.62 18.90
N ASP A 276 19.09 22.80 18.37
CA ASP A 276 17.92 23.58 18.77
C ASP A 276 16.64 22.73 18.81
N ASN A 277 16.43 21.86 17.81
CA ASN A 277 15.39 20.82 17.87
C ASN A 277 15.99 19.48 18.36
N PRO A 278 15.75 19.09 19.62
CA PRO A 278 16.35 17.88 20.21
C PRO A 278 15.80 16.59 19.59
N ILE A 279 14.57 16.61 19.11
CA ILE A 279 13.91 15.44 18.49
C ILE A 279 14.53 15.20 17.11
N LEU A 280 14.71 16.25 16.31
CA LEU A 280 15.36 16.16 15.01
C LEU A 280 16.80 15.66 15.15
N TRP A 281 17.55 16.23 16.12
CA TRP A 281 18.90 15.78 16.44
C TRP A 281 18.91 14.28 16.75
N ARG A 282 17.99 13.82 17.61
CA ARG A 282 17.87 12.40 17.96
C ARG A 282 17.57 11.53 16.74
N GLU A 283 16.56 11.87 15.94
CA GLU A 283 16.18 11.08 14.75
C GLU A 283 17.34 10.93 13.75
N ILE A 284 18.15 11.97 13.57
CA ILE A 284 19.27 11.98 12.62
C ILE A 284 20.53 11.32 13.21
N GLN A 285 20.89 11.67 14.45
CA GLN A 285 22.16 11.28 15.05
C GLN A 285 22.13 9.90 15.72
N THR A 286 20.99 9.45 16.26
CA THR A 286 20.96 8.22 17.07
C THR A 286 20.58 6.96 16.28
N ARG A 287 20.62 6.97 14.94
CA ARG A 287 20.21 5.84 14.08
C ARG A 287 18.91 5.17 14.58
N ALA A 288 17.89 5.97 14.86
CA ALA A 288 16.63 5.51 15.48
C ALA A 288 15.96 4.34 14.71
N TYR A 289 16.15 4.28 13.39
CA TYR A 289 15.62 3.25 12.49
C TYR A 289 16.49 1.99 12.35
N GLY A 290 17.69 1.98 12.94
CA GLY A 290 18.63 0.86 12.92
C GLY A 290 19.26 0.57 11.55
N ARG A 291 20.10 -0.46 11.48
CA ARG A 291 20.81 -0.87 10.23
C ARG A 291 19.87 -1.45 9.16
N MET A 292 18.64 -1.82 9.52
CA MET A 292 17.72 -2.52 8.62
C MET A 292 17.05 -1.61 7.58
N ILE A 293 17.05 -0.29 7.79
CA ILE A 293 16.62 0.67 6.76
C ILE A 293 17.44 0.54 5.45
N ILE A 294 18.68 0.04 5.54
CA ILE A 294 19.54 -0.21 4.39
C ILE A 294 18.89 -1.21 3.43
N VAL A 295 18.21 -2.25 3.93
CA VAL A 295 17.54 -3.25 3.09
C VAL A 295 16.39 -2.62 2.30
N VAL A 296 15.59 -1.79 2.98
CA VAL A 296 14.51 -1.01 2.36
C VAL A 296 15.08 -0.10 1.27
N ARG A 297 16.18 0.59 1.55
CA ARG A 297 16.86 1.46 0.59
C ARG A 297 17.37 0.69 -0.63
N ILE A 298 18.02 -0.46 -0.44
CA ILE A 298 18.51 -1.30 -1.54
C ILE A 298 17.33 -1.79 -2.40
N ALA A 299 16.26 -2.31 -1.78
CA ALA A 299 15.09 -2.78 -2.50
C ALA A 299 14.46 -1.65 -3.35
N TRP A 300 14.38 -0.45 -2.79
CA TRP A 300 13.89 0.72 -3.50
C TRP A 300 14.84 1.16 -4.63
N LEU A 301 16.16 1.14 -4.41
CA LEU A 301 17.15 1.48 -5.44
C LEU A 301 17.11 0.52 -6.63
N LEU A 302 16.76 -0.76 -6.43
CA LEU A 302 16.52 -1.69 -7.52
C LEU A 302 15.29 -1.29 -8.37
N LEU A 303 14.20 -0.85 -7.74
CA LEU A 303 13.04 -0.30 -8.46
C LEU A 303 13.41 0.96 -9.22
N PHE A 304 14.21 1.84 -8.62
CA PHE A 304 14.72 3.04 -9.28
C PHE A 304 15.58 2.69 -10.50
N ALA A 305 16.48 1.72 -10.39
CA ALA A 305 17.30 1.26 -11.50
C ALA A 305 16.44 0.71 -12.66
N VAL A 306 15.36 -0.03 -12.35
CA VAL A 306 14.40 -0.50 -13.36
C VAL A 306 13.69 0.67 -14.04
N ALA A 307 13.23 1.68 -13.29
CA ALA A 307 12.59 2.86 -13.85
C ALA A 307 13.54 3.64 -14.77
N VAL A 308 14.80 3.85 -14.34
CA VAL A 308 15.84 4.48 -15.14
C VAL A 308 16.13 3.68 -16.41
N ALA A 309 16.24 2.35 -16.33
CA ALA A 309 16.44 1.50 -17.50
C ALA A 309 15.29 1.61 -18.51
N GLY A 310 14.03 1.66 -18.03
CA GLY A 310 12.86 1.90 -18.87
C GLY A 310 12.89 3.26 -19.57
N ILE A 311 13.31 4.31 -18.86
CA ILE A 311 13.47 5.66 -19.40
C ILE A 311 14.57 5.70 -20.47
N LEU A 312 15.75 5.14 -20.19
CA LEU A 312 16.86 5.10 -21.14
C LEU A 312 16.52 4.30 -22.41
N GLY A 313 15.72 3.24 -22.27
CA GLY A 313 15.23 2.45 -23.41
C GLY A 313 14.33 3.23 -24.37
N GLU A 314 13.54 4.19 -23.85
CA GLU A 314 12.69 5.07 -24.68
C GLU A 314 13.44 6.31 -25.17
N ALA A 315 14.40 6.83 -24.41
CA ALA A 315 15.21 8.00 -24.79
C ALA A 315 15.97 7.79 -26.11
N GLY A 316 16.36 6.55 -26.42
CA GLY A 316 17.03 6.20 -27.68
C GLY A 316 16.11 6.08 -28.90
N ARG A 317 14.78 6.22 -28.74
CA ARG A 317 13.82 6.04 -29.84
C ARG A 317 13.47 7.36 -30.53
N PRO A 318 13.22 7.37 -31.86
CA PRO A 318 12.86 8.58 -32.60
C PRO A 318 11.56 9.24 -32.11
N ARG A 319 10.66 8.44 -31.53
CA ARG A 319 9.40 8.87 -30.91
C ARG A 319 9.25 8.13 -29.58
N PRO A 320 9.68 8.72 -28.46
CA PRO A 320 9.57 8.09 -27.16
C PRO A 320 8.09 7.89 -26.80
N ASP A 321 7.72 6.66 -26.40
CA ASP A 321 6.37 6.37 -25.96
C ASP A 321 6.18 6.82 -24.50
N ARG A 322 5.39 7.89 -24.31
CA ARG A 322 5.09 8.45 -22.99
C ARG A 322 4.39 7.43 -22.08
N LEU A 323 3.59 6.51 -22.63
CA LEU A 323 2.92 5.48 -21.84
C LEU A 323 3.91 4.42 -21.33
N ALA A 324 4.89 4.04 -22.15
CA ALA A 324 5.95 3.12 -21.73
C ALA A 324 6.80 3.72 -20.59
N VAL A 325 7.15 5.01 -20.71
CA VAL A 325 7.85 5.75 -19.63
C VAL A 325 7.01 5.80 -18.36
N ALA A 326 5.71 6.13 -18.47
CA ALA A 326 4.82 6.16 -17.31
C ALA A 326 4.73 4.79 -16.63
N LEU A 327 4.59 3.70 -17.39
CA LEU A 327 4.53 2.34 -16.85
C LEU A 327 5.82 1.92 -16.13
N ALA A 328 6.98 2.42 -16.55
CA ALA A 328 8.25 2.17 -15.89
C ALA A 328 8.40 2.95 -14.57
N VAL A 329 7.88 4.18 -14.50
CA VAL A 329 8.05 5.09 -13.35
C VAL A 329 7.00 4.89 -12.26
N VAL A 330 5.75 4.57 -12.63
CA VAL A 330 4.62 4.44 -11.70
C VAL A 330 4.89 3.47 -10.54
N PRO A 331 5.44 2.25 -10.75
CA PRO A 331 5.74 1.34 -9.64
C PRO A 331 6.69 1.96 -8.60
N MET A 332 7.75 2.63 -9.05
CA MET A 332 8.72 3.30 -8.18
C MET A 332 8.07 4.46 -7.41
N VAL A 333 7.23 5.26 -8.05
CA VAL A 333 6.52 6.37 -7.39
C VAL A 333 5.56 5.85 -6.31
N LEU A 334 4.75 4.84 -6.63
CA LEU A 334 3.84 4.23 -5.67
C LEU A 334 4.59 3.61 -4.49
N ALA A 335 5.72 2.93 -4.76
CA ALA A 335 6.60 2.43 -3.71
C ALA A 335 7.12 3.56 -2.81
N SER A 336 7.48 4.72 -3.38
CA SER A 336 7.96 5.87 -2.62
C SER A 336 6.88 6.46 -1.71
N LEU A 337 5.67 6.66 -2.25
CA LEU A 337 4.53 7.18 -1.47
C LEU A 337 4.19 6.27 -0.29
N VAL A 338 4.16 4.95 -0.52
CA VAL A 338 3.88 4.03 0.58
C VAL A 338 5.03 3.95 1.56
N ALA A 339 6.28 3.93 1.10
CA ALA A 339 7.45 3.89 1.96
C ALA A 339 7.48 5.06 2.95
N VAL A 340 7.28 6.27 2.43
CA VAL A 340 7.26 7.50 3.22
C VAL A 340 6.10 7.48 4.21
N THR A 341 4.90 7.10 3.76
CA THR A 341 3.73 6.96 4.64
C THR A 341 4.00 5.97 5.77
N ALA A 342 4.56 4.80 5.45
CA ALA A 342 4.80 3.75 6.43
C ALA A 342 5.93 4.14 7.41
N LEU A 343 6.99 4.82 6.95
CA LEU A 343 8.04 5.36 7.82
C LEU A 343 7.50 6.41 8.79
N ALA A 344 6.60 7.29 8.31
CA ALA A 344 5.98 8.33 9.11
C ALA A 344 5.00 7.81 10.16
N VAL A 345 4.15 6.82 9.81
CA VAL A 345 3.32 6.16 10.83
C VAL A 345 4.20 5.53 11.91
N THR A 346 5.26 4.85 11.47
CA THR A 346 6.12 4.08 12.36
C THR A 346 6.91 4.96 13.31
N SER A 347 7.37 6.13 12.87
CA SER A 347 8.13 7.07 13.71
C SER A 347 7.39 7.44 14.99
N VAL A 348 6.07 7.45 14.94
CA VAL A 348 5.18 7.73 16.07
C VAL A 348 4.79 6.45 16.79
N THR A 349 4.34 5.43 16.06
CA THR A 349 3.82 4.22 16.70
C THR A 349 4.89 3.44 17.45
N THR A 350 6.15 3.47 17.01
CA THR A 350 7.24 2.81 17.75
C THR A 350 7.56 3.47 19.08
N GLU A 351 7.33 4.78 19.21
CA GLU A 351 7.50 5.45 20.51
C GLU A 351 6.38 5.09 21.47
N ARG A 352 5.16 4.98 20.93
CA ARG A 352 4.02 4.50 21.70
C ARG A 352 4.24 3.07 22.17
N ASP A 353 4.64 2.17 21.26
CA ASP A 353 4.87 0.75 21.58
C ASP A 353 5.99 0.56 22.61
N ARG A 354 6.95 1.48 22.68
CA ARG A 354 8.05 1.48 23.67
C ARG A 354 7.69 2.18 24.99
N GLY A 355 6.52 2.80 25.10
CA GLY A 355 6.13 3.60 26.27
C GLY A 355 6.93 4.91 26.43
N SER A 356 7.70 5.32 25.42
CA SER A 356 8.46 6.57 25.47
C SER A 356 7.61 7.79 25.12
N LEU A 357 6.46 7.59 24.48
CA LEU A 357 5.56 8.67 24.08
C LEU A 357 5.03 9.43 25.30
N ASP A 358 4.69 8.74 26.39
CA ASP A 358 4.20 9.38 27.62
C ASP A 358 5.29 10.23 28.28
N LEU A 359 6.56 9.81 28.20
CA LEU A 359 7.70 10.59 28.69
C LEU A 359 7.91 11.86 27.84
N LEU A 360 7.71 11.77 26.53
CA LEU A 360 7.81 12.94 25.63
C LEU A 360 6.66 13.92 25.85
N LEU A 361 5.47 13.43 26.20
CA LEU A 361 4.31 14.27 26.54
C LEU A 361 4.49 15.05 27.84
N VAL A 362 5.33 14.57 28.77
CA VAL A 362 5.60 15.23 30.06
C VAL A 362 6.87 16.09 30.02
N SER A 363 7.64 16.01 28.93
CA SER A 363 8.83 16.84 28.73
C SER A 363 8.48 18.24 28.20
N ASP A 364 9.38 19.21 28.39
CA ASP A 364 9.17 20.62 28.02
C ASP A 364 9.13 20.91 26.51
N LEU A 365 9.05 19.90 25.64
CA LEU A 365 9.09 20.03 24.18
C LEU A 365 7.88 20.78 23.62
N GLU A 366 8.10 21.73 22.70
CA GLU A 366 6.99 22.36 22.00
C GLU A 366 6.36 21.39 20.99
N PRO A 367 5.02 21.43 20.78
CA PRO A 367 4.36 20.59 19.78
C PRO A 367 4.93 20.74 18.37
N ALA A 368 5.26 21.97 17.98
CA ALA A 368 5.86 22.25 16.68
C ALA A 368 7.24 21.58 16.55
N GLU A 369 8.06 21.60 17.60
CA GLU A 369 9.35 20.91 17.64
C GLU A 369 9.18 19.40 17.50
N PHE A 370 8.16 18.83 18.15
CA PHE A 370 7.83 17.41 18.04
C PHE A 370 7.38 17.02 16.63
N VAL A 371 6.39 17.73 16.09
CA VAL A 371 5.82 17.42 14.79
C VAL A 371 6.85 17.60 13.67
N TRP A 372 7.53 18.75 13.61
CA TRP A 372 8.53 19.01 12.57
C TRP A 372 9.79 18.17 12.75
N GLY A 373 10.25 17.95 14.00
CA GLY A 373 11.41 17.11 14.27
C GLY A 373 11.20 15.68 13.78
N LYS A 374 10.00 15.12 14.00
CA LYS A 374 9.62 13.80 13.49
C LYS A 374 9.49 13.76 11.97
N LEU A 375 8.79 14.74 11.39
CA LEU A 375 8.52 14.77 9.96
C LEU A 375 9.82 14.93 9.15
N LEU A 376 10.70 15.86 9.56
CA LEU A 376 12.00 16.06 8.94
C LEU A 376 12.94 14.87 9.18
N GLY A 377 12.87 14.24 10.36
CA GLY A 377 13.59 12.99 10.63
C GLY A 377 13.21 11.89 9.64
N VAL A 378 11.92 11.69 9.41
CA VAL A 378 11.41 10.71 8.41
C VAL A 378 11.89 11.05 7.01
N LEU A 379 11.77 12.31 6.57
CA LEU A 379 12.21 12.74 5.24
C LEU A 379 13.73 12.59 5.05
N THR A 380 14.51 12.80 6.11
CA THR A 380 15.97 12.64 6.07
C THR A 380 16.36 11.16 5.99
N VAL A 381 15.68 10.29 6.74
CA VAL A 381 15.88 8.83 6.66
C VAL A 381 15.47 8.29 5.29
N ALA A 382 14.39 8.83 4.72
CA ALA A 382 13.87 8.51 3.39
C ALA A 382 14.50 9.34 2.27
N ARG A 383 15.60 10.07 2.51
CA ARG A 383 16.13 11.06 1.55
C ARG A 383 16.36 10.49 0.15
N GLU A 384 16.86 9.26 0.03
CA GLU A 384 17.06 8.64 -1.29
C GLU A 384 15.72 8.32 -1.96
N ILE A 385 14.74 7.85 -1.20
CA ILE A 385 13.39 7.51 -1.66
C ILE A 385 12.62 8.77 -2.09
N VAL A 386 12.90 9.92 -1.46
CA VAL A 386 12.23 11.20 -1.73
C VAL A 386 12.94 11.98 -2.83
N LEU A 387 14.27 12.10 -2.77
CA LEU A 387 15.05 12.95 -3.69
C LEU A 387 15.23 12.32 -5.07
N LEU A 388 15.48 11.01 -5.15
CA LEU A 388 15.77 10.39 -6.45
C LEU A 388 14.61 10.44 -7.46
N PRO A 389 13.32 10.26 -7.07
CA PRO A 389 12.20 10.54 -7.97
C PRO A 389 12.13 11.98 -8.45
N LEU A 390 12.49 12.95 -7.61
CA LEU A 390 12.53 14.36 -7.98
C LEU A 390 13.66 14.64 -8.98
N VAL A 391 14.84 14.06 -8.74
CA VAL A 391 15.97 14.11 -9.68
C VAL A 391 15.60 13.47 -11.02
N LEU A 392 14.84 12.37 -10.99
CA LEU A 392 14.36 11.70 -12.21
C LEU A 392 13.49 12.62 -13.07
N CYS A 393 12.71 13.52 -12.46
CA CYS A 393 11.92 14.51 -13.20
C CYS A 393 12.83 15.46 -14.00
N GLY A 394 13.96 15.89 -13.42
CA GLY A 394 14.98 16.66 -14.12
C GLY A 394 15.69 15.84 -15.21
N ALA A 395 15.95 14.56 -14.95
CA ALA A 395 16.56 13.66 -15.93
C ALA A 395 15.65 13.44 -17.17
N LEU A 396 14.32 13.40 -17.00
CA LEU A 396 13.37 13.33 -18.12
C LEU A 396 13.44 14.57 -19.02
N VAL A 397 13.69 15.74 -18.45
CA VAL A 397 13.91 16.99 -19.20
C VAL A 397 15.25 16.94 -19.94
N ALA A 398 16.32 16.53 -19.26
CA ALA A 398 17.64 16.40 -19.85
C ALA A 398 17.68 15.37 -21.00
N ALA A 399 16.87 14.29 -20.89
CA ALA A 399 16.73 13.26 -21.93
C ALA A 399 15.82 13.68 -23.10
N GLY A 400 15.22 14.88 -23.08
CA GLY A 400 14.31 15.35 -24.13
C GLY A 400 12.96 14.63 -24.20
N ILE A 401 12.61 13.82 -23.19
CA ILE A 401 11.33 13.08 -23.13
C ILE A 401 10.18 14.03 -22.79
N THR A 402 10.43 15.01 -21.92
CA THR A 402 9.47 16.04 -21.51
C THR A 402 10.09 17.43 -21.62
N GLY A 403 9.30 18.45 -21.95
CA GLY A 403 9.74 19.85 -21.89
C GLY A 403 10.00 20.31 -20.45
N LEU A 404 10.70 21.44 -20.29
CA LEU A 404 11.05 22.03 -18.98
C LEU A 404 9.82 22.24 -18.10
N GLU A 405 8.75 22.80 -18.67
CA GLU A 405 7.48 23.03 -17.97
C GLU A 405 6.88 21.72 -17.41
N GLY A 406 6.81 20.67 -18.24
CA GLY A 406 6.29 19.37 -17.82
C GLY A 406 7.13 18.71 -16.74
N GLY A 407 8.47 18.84 -16.81
CA GLY A 407 9.38 18.35 -15.78
C GLY A 407 9.22 19.09 -14.44
N LEU A 408 9.08 20.42 -14.47
CA LEU A 408 8.82 21.23 -13.26
C LEU A 408 7.47 20.89 -12.65
N CYS A 409 6.42 20.76 -13.47
CA CYS A 409 5.09 20.35 -13.00
C CYS A 409 5.12 18.97 -12.35
N LEU A 410 5.79 18.00 -12.98
CA LEU A 410 5.94 16.65 -12.43
C LEU A 410 6.72 16.67 -11.11
N GLY A 411 7.85 17.38 -11.06
CA GLY A 411 8.69 17.48 -9.87
C GLY A 411 7.96 18.13 -8.69
N LEU A 412 7.28 19.26 -8.91
CA LEU A 412 6.56 19.96 -7.84
C LEU A 412 5.32 19.19 -7.38
N GLY A 413 4.56 18.60 -8.31
CA GLY A 413 3.45 17.70 -7.97
C GLY A 413 3.91 16.49 -7.16
N MET A 414 5.03 15.86 -7.55
CA MET A 414 5.63 14.74 -6.82
C MET A 414 6.07 15.14 -5.40
N ALA A 415 6.70 16.31 -5.25
CA ALA A 415 7.15 16.81 -3.95
C ALA A 415 5.96 17.02 -2.99
N VAL A 416 4.86 17.61 -3.50
CA VAL A 416 3.62 17.79 -2.72
C VAL A 416 3.03 16.44 -2.28
N LEU A 417 2.96 15.46 -3.18
CA LEU A 417 2.41 14.14 -2.87
C LEU A 417 3.27 13.37 -1.84
N LEU A 418 4.60 13.45 -1.96
CA LEU A 418 5.52 12.82 -1.00
C LEU A 418 5.43 13.49 0.38
N PHE A 419 5.31 14.82 0.43
CA PHE A 419 5.12 15.53 1.68
C PHE A 419 3.76 15.22 2.32
N PHE A 420 2.69 15.19 1.53
CA PHE A 420 1.37 14.74 1.98
C PHE A 420 1.41 13.30 2.54
N ALA A 421 2.08 12.39 1.85
CA ALA A 421 2.24 11.00 2.32
C ALA A 421 2.92 10.92 3.70
N ALA A 422 3.94 11.75 3.94
CA ALA A 422 4.62 11.85 5.24
C ALA A 422 3.66 12.38 6.33
N VAL A 423 2.95 13.47 6.06
CA VAL A 423 2.01 14.07 7.03
C VAL A 423 0.82 13.16 7.32
N LEU A 424 0.27 12.51 6.29
CA LEU A 424 -0.79 11.51 6.43
C LEU A 424 -0.35 10.37 7.35
N GLY A 425 0.85 9.83 7.13
CA GLY A 425 1.37 8.76 7.97
C GLY A 425 1.54 9.20 9.42
N PHE A 426 2.09 10.40 9.64
CA PHE A 426 2.26 10.96 10.96
C PHE A 426 0.92 11.15 11.70
N HIS A 427 -0.07 11.79 11.04
CA HIS A 427 -1.41 12.03 11.60
C HIS A 427 -2.11 10.73 12.01
N VAL A 428 -2.08 9.72 11.13
CA VAL A 428 -2.68 8.40 11.41
C VAL A 428 -1.93 7.70 12.55
N GLY A 429 -0.60 7.84 12.60
CA GLY A 429 0.23 7.34 13.70
C GLY A 429 -0.17 7.91 15.07
N LEU A 430 -0.49 9.21 15.13
CA LEU A 430 -1.00 9.85 16.35
C LEU A 430 -2.44 9.45 16.69
N SER A 431 -3.28 9.26 15.67
CA SER A 431 -4.73 9.06 15.84
C SER A 431 -5.13 7.67 16.33
N TYR A 432 -4.38 6.63 15.99
CA TYR A 432 -4.75 5.24 16.31
C TYR A 432 -3.85 4.64 17.39
N ASP A 433 -4.44 4.14 18.48
CA ASP A 433 -3.68 3.56 19.60
C ASP A 433 -2.90 2.30 19.21
N SER A 434 -3.44 1.51 18.28
CA SER A 434 -2.78 0.31 17.79
C SER A 434 -1.96 0.59 16.54
N SER A 435 -0.65 0.38 16.61
CA SER A 435 0.31 0.51 15.50
C SER A 435 -0.14 -0.25 14.25
N ARG A 436 -0.71 -1.44 14.44
CA ARG A 436 -1.23 -2.27 13.35
C ARG A 436 -2.41 -1.63 12.63
N ARG A 437 -3.35 -1.06 13.39
CA ARG A 437 -4.49 -0.34 12.82
C ARG A 437 -4.03 0.94 12.13
N ALA A 438 -3.12 1.69 12.75
CA ALA A 438 -2.54 2.89 12.17
C ALA A 438 -1.90 2.62 10.80
N ILE A 439 -1.02 1.60 10.71
CA ILE A 439 -0.36 1.25 9.45
C ILE A 439 -1.37 0.79 8.40
N ALA A 440 -2.34 -0.04 8.77
CA ALA A 440 -3.37 -0.50 7.85
C ALA A 440 -4.26 0.63 7.32
N VAL A 441 -4.62 1.60 8.17
CA VAL A 441 -5.42 2.76 7.79
C VAL A 441 -4.63 3.70 6.88
N ALA A 442 -3.36 3.99 7.20
CA ALA A 442 -2.53 4.86 6.37
C ALA A 442 -2.29 4.25 4.99
N LEU A 443 -1.93 2.96 4.93
CA LEU A 443 -1.72 2.26 3.67
C LEU A 443 -3.02 2.07 2.87
N GLY A 444 -4.12 1.79 3.57
CA GLY A 444 -5.46 1.73 2.97
C GLY A 444 -5.86 3.07 2.35
N THR A 445 -5.56 4.18 3.03
CA THR A 445 -5.84 5.55 2.55
C THR A 445 -5.06 5.87 1.27
N VAL A 446 -3.75 5.60 1.25
CA VAL A 446 -2.91 5.77 0.06
C VAL A 446 -3.43 4.89 -1.08
N THR A 447 -3.72 3.62 -0.81
CA THR A 447 -4.26 2.70 -1.82
C THR A 447 -5.60 3.18 -2.37
N PHE A 448 -6.51 3.65 -1.51
CA PHE A 448 -7.80 4.19 -1.93
C PHE A 448 -7.65 5.42 -2.82
N LEU A 449 -6.82 6.40 -2.42
CA LEU A 449 -6.61 7.64 -3.18
C LEU A 449 -5.98 7.38 -4.55
N PHE A 450 -5.01 6.48 -4.67
CA PHE A 450 -4.32 6.25 -5.96
C PHE A 450 -4.95 5.14 -6.78
N VAL A 451 -5.21 3.97 -6.19
CA VAL A 451 -5.76 2.80 -6.91
C VAL A 451 -7.28 2.91 -7.02
N GLY A 452 -7.97 3.29 -5.94
CA GLY A 452 -9.42 3.42 -5.92
C GLY A 452 -9.92 4.50 -6.88
N VAL A 453 -9.36 5.72 -6.79
CA VAL A 453 -9.74 6.83 -7.67
C VAL A 453 -9.34 6.56 -9.13
N ALA A 454 -8.16 5.97 -9.39
CA ALA A 454 -7.79 5.56 -10.75
C ALA A 454 -8.75 4.49 -11.32
N THR A 455 -9.28 3.61 -10.48
CA THR A 455 -10.30 2.64 -10.89
C THR A 455 -11.62 3.32 -11.21
N ALA A 456 -12.05 4.29 -10.39
CA ALA A 456 -13.23 5.10 -10.66
C ALA A 456 -13.10 5.89 -11.98
N MET A 457 -11.92 6.46 -12.24
CA MET A 457 -11.62 7.11 -13.51
C MET A 457 -11.69 6.13 -14.69
N ARG A 458 -11.07 4.94 -14.55
CA ARG A 458 -11.11 3.88 -15.59
C ARG A 458 -12.54 3.48 -15.93
N ILE A 459 -13.43 3.42 -14.94
CA ILE A 459 -14.86 3.18 -15.15
C ILE A 459 -15.45 4.29 -16.01
N MET A 460 -15.25 5.55 -15.64
CA MET A 460 -15.80 6.67 -16.41
C MET A 460 -15.30 6.71 -17.85
N VAL A 461 -14.00 6.57 -18.08
CA VAL A 461 -13.40 6.55 -19.43
C VAL A 461 -13.95 5.38 -20.26
N ALA A 462 -14.16 4.22 -19.64
CA ALA A 462 -14.68 3.04 -20.34
C ALA A 462 -16.12 3.19 -20.83
N PHE A 463 -16.92 4.07 -20.22
CA PHE A 463 -18.34 4.23 -20.52
C PHE A 463 -18.71 5.61 -21.09
N GLY A 464 -17.73 6.43 -21.49
CA GLY A 464 -17.76 7.87 -21.80
C GLY A 464 -18.76 8.46 -22.81
N SER A 465 -19.86 7.79 -23.19
CA SER A 465 -20.80 8.33 -24.20
C SER A 465 -21.78 9.39 -23.68
N SER A 466 -22.05 9.48 -22.37
CA SER A 466 -22.78 10.62 -21.79
C SER A 466 -22.45 10.86 -20.32
N PHE A 467 -22.03 12.10 -20.04
CA PHE A 467 -21.52 12.55 -18.75
C PHE A 467 -22.58 12.59 -17.64
N GLU A 468 -23.81 13.03 -17.95
CA GLU A 468 -24.87 13.23 -16.95
C GLU A 468 -25.27 11.94 -16.24
N LEU A 469 -25.32 10.83 -16.99
CA LEU A 469 -25.70 9.52 -16.49
C LEU A 469 -24.55 8.79 -15.78
N GLN A 470 -23.32 9.28 -15.95
CA GLN A 470 -22.12 8.82 -15.24
C GLN A 470 -21.92 9.55 -13.91
N LEU A 471 -22.61 10.66 -13.69
CA LEU A 471 -22.40 11.49 -12.51
C LEU A 471 -22.80 10.75 -11.23
N ALA A 472 -23.99 10.14 -11.17
CA ALA A 472 -24.45 9.40 -9.98
C ALA A 472 -23.55 8.20 -9.60
N PRO A 473 -23.20 7.31 -10.56
CA PRO A 473 -22.14 6.32 -10.47
C PRO A 473 -20.83 6.77 -9.82
N PHE A 474 -20.28 7.82 -10.40
CA PHE A 474 -19.03 8.41 -10.00
C PHE A 474 -19.14 9.00 -8.60
N LEU A 475 -20.21 9.76 -8.35
CA LEU A 475 -20.50 10.32 -7.04
C LEU A 475 -20.67 9.24 -5.98
N ALA A 476 -21.29 8.08 -6.28
CA ALA A 476 -21.42 7.01 -5.30
C ALA A 476 -20.05 6.48 -4.81
N VAL A 477 -19.10 6.27 -5.72
CA VAL A 477 -17.74 5.82 -5.38
C VAL A 477 -16.96 6.92 -4.67
N ILE A 478 -17.05 8.15 -5.15
CA ILE A 478 -16.33 9.32 -4.60
C ILE A 478 -16.87 9.70 -3.22
N VAL A 479 -18.19 9.77 -3.05
CA VAL A 479 -18.85 10.09 -1.78
C VAL A 479 -18.68 8.95 -0.78
N GLY A 480 -18.91 7.70 -1.19
CA GLY A 480 -18.66 6.55 -0.31
C GLY A 480 -17.20 6.47 0.14
N GLY A 481 -16.28 6.72 -0.78
CA GLY A 481 -14.86 6.83 -0.51
C GLY A 481 -14.49 8.01 0.41
N ALA A 482 -15.10 9.18 0.21
CA ALA A 482 -14.94 10.35 1.07
C ALA A 482 -15.45 10.10 2.49
N ILE A 483 -16.58 9.42 2.67
CA ILE A 483 -17.09 9.00 3.98
C ILE A 483 -16.10 8.05 4.66
N GLY A 484 -15.60 7.06 3.92
CA GLY A 484 -14.58 6.15 4.43
C GLY A 484 -13.29 6.86 4.82
N LEU A 485 -12.85 7.82 4.02
CA LEU A 485 -11.67 8.64 4.26
C LEU A 485 -11.86 9.54 5.49
N TYR A 486 -13.04 10.16 5.64
CA TYR A 486 -13.37 10.93 6.82
C TYR A 486 -13.34 10.06 8.08
N ALA A 487 -14.00 8.90 8.06
CA ALA A 487 -14.00 7.97 9.18
C ALA A 487 -12.59 7.46 9.55
N ALA A 488 -11.70 7.34 8.58
CA ALA A 488 -10.30 6.98 8.79
C ALA A 488 -9.46 8.13 9.39
N LEU A 489 -9.66 9.36 8.94
CA LEU A 489 -8.84 10.51 9.33
C LEU A 489 -9.37 11.24 10.57
N SER A 490 -10.66 11.16 10.86
CA SER A 490 -11.33 11.86 11.97
C SER A 490 -11.46 11.01 13.24
N ALA A 491 -10.82 9.84 13.31
CA ALA A 491 -11.09 8.83 14.34
C ALA A 491 -10.84 9.30 15.79
N ARG A 492 -9.85 10.19 16.00
CA ARG A 492 -9.52 10.76 17.32
C ARG A 492 -9.70 12.28 17.35
N ASN A 493 -9.29 12.97 16.28
CA ASN A 493 -9.29 14.42 16.19
C ASN A 493 -10.18 14.87 15.02
N PRO A 494 -11.51 14.85 15.17
CA PRO A 494 -12.40 15.35 14.13
C PRO A 494 -12.26 16.87 13.99
N SER A 495 -12.09 17.35 12.77
CA SER A 495 -12.11 18.78 12.47
C SER A 495 -12.89 19.04 11.18
N PRO A 496 -13.54 20.21 11.04
CA PRO A 496 -14.20 20.60 9.80
C PRO A 496 -13.23 20.60 8.60
N ALA A 497 -11.97 20.97 8.82
CA ALA A 497 -10.94 20.94 7.79
C ALA A 497 -10.65 19.52 7.28
N ILE A 498 -10.57 18.53 8.19
CA ILE A 498 -10.43 17.11 7.80
C ILE A 498 -11.68 16.64 7.05
N GLY A 499 -12.88 17.10 7.44
CA GLY A 499 -14.13 16.88 6.72
C GLY A 499 -14.06 17.33 5.26
N TRP A 500 -13.70 18.60 5.04
CA TRP A 500 -13.53 19.16 3.69
C TRP A 500 -12.42 18.49 2.90
N ALA A 501 -11.27 18.20 3.53
CA ALA A 501 -10.17 17.50 2.86
C ALA A 501 -10.61 16.10 2.40
N SER A 502 -11.34 15.37 3.25
CA SER A 502 -11.80 14.01 2.95
C SER A 502 -12.87 14.01 1.85
N ALA A 503 -13.74 15.03 1.81
CA ALA A 503 -14.75 15.21 0.77
C ALA A 503 -14.15 15.59 -0.59
N LEU A 504 -13.15 16.49 -0.60
CA LEU A 504 -12.59 17.04 -1.84
C LEU A 504 -11.50 16.17 -2.44
N LEU A 505 -10.69 15.48 -1.63
CA LEU A 505 -9.52 14.72 -2.10
C LEU A 505 -9.85 13.72 -3.21
N PRO A 506 -10.87 12.83 -3.08
CA PRO A 506 -11.12 11.85 -4.13
C PRO A 506 -11.57 12.51 -5.45
N ALA A 507 -12.41 13.54 -5.36
CA ALA A 507 -12.90 14.27 -6.54
C ALA A 507 -11.78 15.04 -7.24
N LEU A 508 -10.95 15.77 -6.49
CA LEU A 508 -9.82 16.52 -7.05
C LEU A 508 -8.72 15.61 -7.58
N THR A 509 -8.46 14.47 -6.93
CA THR A 509 -7.54 13.45 -7.45
C THR A 509 -8.02 12.94 -8.80
N PHE A 510 -9.32 12.71 -8.92
CA PHE A 510 -9.92 12.34 -10.20
C PHE A 510 -9.74 13.44 -11.26
N VAL A 511 -9.99 14.71 -10.92
CA VAL A 511 -9.77 15.84 -11.83
C VAL A 511 -8.30 15.95 -12.27
N ALA A 512 -7.36 15.71 -11.37
CA ALA A 512 -5.93 15.69 -11.71
C ALA A 512 -5.62 14.57 -12.71
N ILE A 513 -6.16 13.37 -12.49
CA ILE A 513 -5.96 12.23 -13.40
C ILE A 513 -6.58 12.49 -14.78
N THR A 514 -7.78 13.07 -14.86
CA THR A 514 -8.43 13.39 -16.14
C THR A 514 -7.71 14.51 -16.89
N SER A 515 -7.26 15.54 -16.17
CA SER A 515 -6.45 16.64 -16.75
C SER A 515 -5.14 16.10 -17.34
N PHE A 516 -4.52 15.11 -16.68
CA PHE A 516 -3.33 14.44 -17.19
C PHE A 516 -3.62 13.71 -18.52
N LEU A 517 -4.74 12.99 -18.61
CA LEU A 517 -5.15 12.33 -19.87
C LEU A 517 -5.43 13.33 -21.00
N GLN A 518 -5.93 14.52 -20.67
CA GLN A 518 -6.16 15.61 -21.64
C GLN A 518 -4.85 16.32 -22.03
N GLY A 519 -3.71 15.98 -21.43
CA GLY A 519 -2.43 16.61 -21.69
C GLY A 519 -2.21 17.96 -21.00
N ASN A 520 -3.12 18.38 -20.10
CA ASN A 520 -3.04 19.67 -19.41
C ASN A 520 -2.20 19.60 -18.13
N SER A 521 -0.87 19.64 -18.28
CA SER A 521 0.07 19.46 -17.16
C SER A 521 -0.02 20.54 -16.07
N LEU A 522 -0.33 21.80 -16.41
CA LEU A 522 -0.49 22.89 -15.44
C LEU A 522 -1.73 22.69 -14.57
N GLN A 523 -2.84 22.25 -15.16
CA GLN A 523 -4.05 21.95 -14.40
C GLN A 523 -3.81 20.78 -13.44
N VAL A 524 -3.07 19.75 -13.86
CA VAL A 524 -2.66 18.64 -12.97
C VAL A 524 -1.90 19.18 -11.76
N LEU A 525 -0.92 20.06 -12.00
CA LEU A 525 -0.13 20.67 -10.94
C LEU A 525 -1.00 21.47 -9.98
N PHE A 526 -1.80 22.40 -10.52
CA PHE A 526 -2.66 23.27 -9.73
C PHE A 526 -3.61 22.46 -8.83
N VAL A 527 -4.31 21.48 -9.41
CA VAL A 527 -5.25 20.63 -8.68
C VAL A 527 -4.51 19.80 -7.62
N THR A 528 -3.33 19.27 -7.94
CA THR A 528 -2.52 18.49 -6.98
C THR A 528 -2.07 19.36 -5.80
N VAL A 529 -1.54 20.56 -6.08
CA VAL A 529 -1.08 21.51 -5.06
C VAL A 529 -2.25 21.95 -4.16
N VAL A 530 -3.39 22.31 -4.74
CA VAL A 530 -4.56 22.75 -3.97
C VAL A 530 -5.12 21.59 -3.13
N ALA A 531 -5.37 20.44 -3.74
CA ALA A 531 -6.01 19.31 -3.07
C ALA A 531 -5.15 18.74 -1.94
N TYR A 532 -3.91 18.39 -2.26
CA TYR A 532 -3.01 17.73 -1.30
C TYR A 532 -2.33 18.74 -0.39
N GLY A 533 -2.10 19.98 -0.82
CA GLY A 533 -1.63 21.06 0.05
C GLY A 533 -2.66 21.43 1.12
N PHE A 534 -3.93 21.59 0.74
CA PHE A 534 -5.01 21.80 1.70
C PHE A 534 -5.15 20.62 2.66
N ALA A 535 -5.15 19.38 2.14
CA ALA A 535 -5.24 18.20 2.99
C ALA A 535 -4.05 18.06 3.95
N THR A 536 -2.84 18.40 3.51
CA THR A 536 -1.65 18.46 4.37
C THR A 536 -1.85 19.44 5.52
N LEU A 537 -2.31 20.66 5.25
CA LEU A 537 -2.59 21.65 6.30
C LEU A 537 -3.72 21.20 7.23
N ALA A 538 -4.79 20.61 6.67
CA ALA A 538 -5.93 20.10 7.43
C ALA A 538 -5.56 18.97 8.39
N LEU A 539 -4.51 18.19 8.08
CA LEU A 539 -3.99 17.13 8.95
C LEU A 539 -2.93 17.64 9.92
N LEU A 540 -2.07 18.58 9.49
CA LEU A 540 -0.96 19.07 10.29
C LEU A 540 -1.41 20.01 11.42
N VAL A 541 -2.33 20.94 11.14
CA VAL A 541 -2.76 21.96 12.13
C VAL A 541 -3.44 21.32 13.35
N PRO A 542 -4.41 20.40 13.22
CA PRO A 542 -4.99 19.73 14.38
C PRO A 542 -3.99 18.85 15.13
N ALA A 543 -2.99 18.28 14.44
CA ALA A 543 -1.97 17.47 15.10
C ALA A 543 -1.06 18.29 16.03
N ILE A 544 -0.75 19.55 15.63
CA ILE A 544 0.01 20.49 16.48
C ILE A 544 -0.88 20.92 17.67
N GLY A 545 -2.10 21.39 17.41
CA GLY A 545 -2.99 21.88 18.47
C GLY A 545 -3.46 20.80 19.46
N ALA A 546 -3.59 19.54 19.04
CA ALA A 546 -3.93 18.44 19.95
C ALA A 546 -2.83 18.18 20.99
N PHE A 547 -1.57 18.43 20.66
CA PHE A 547 -0.45 18.26 21.58
C PHE A 547 -0.39 19.41 22.59
N ASP A 548 -0.76 20.64 22.20
CA ASP A 548 -0.93 21.78 23.12
C ASP A 548 -2.01 21.51 24.18
N LEU A 549 -3.14 20.90 23.77
CA LEU A 549 -4.22 20.52 24.67
C LEU A 549 -3.82 19.39 25.63
N LEU A 550 -3.07 18.39 25.16
CA LEU A 550 -2.62 17.25 25.98
C LEU A 550 -1.52 17.63 26.98
N THR A 551 -0.69 18.62 26.66
CA THR A 551 0.35 19.14 27.56
C THR A 551 -0.18 20.18 28.56
N GLY A 552 -1.47 20.56 28.46
CA GLY A 552 -2.10 21.53 29.35
C GLY A 552 -1.58 22.96 29.19
N ARG A 553 -0.82 23.25 28.12
CA ARG A 553 -0.24 24.57 27.84
C ARG A 553 -1.26 25.58 27.35
N THR A 554 -2.36 25.10 26.77
CA THR A 554 -3.56 25.90 26.51
C THR A 554 -4.66 25.51 27.49
N THR A 555 -4.85 26.30 28.54
CA THR A 555 -6.10 26.27 29.29
C THR A 555 -7.23 26.62 28.33
N SER A 556 -8.25 25.78 28.25
CA SER A 556 -9.52 26.12 27.61
C SER A 556 -10.06 27.41 28.23
N GLY A 557 -9.90 28.52 27.54
CA GLY A 557 -10.24 29.84 28.07
C GLY A 557 -9.73 30.94 27.14
N GLU A 558 -10.30 31.01 25.94
CA GLU A 558 -10.74 32.24 25.26
C GLU A 558 -11.56 31.90 24.02
#